data_AF-D6YU59-F1
#
_entry.id   AF-D6YU59-F1
#
_cell.length_a   1.000
_cell.length_b   1.000
_cell.length_c   1.000
_cell.angle_alpha   90.00
_cell.angle_beta   90.00
_cell.angle_gamma   90.00
#
_symmetry.space_group_name_H-M   'P 1'
#
loop_
_entity.id
_entity.type
_entity.pdbx_description
1 polymer ?
#
loop_
_entity_poly.entity_id
_entity_poly.type
_entity_poly.pdbx_seq_one_letter_code
_entity_poly.pdbx_strand_id
1 'polypeptide(L)'
;MTKRDPKAKLQAALDVLDRFTEEQTPKHLSNLIKPRKGFRIRRIVAFAHHLIAHAIPQKKQDAFSERVERAIDDVKRYHPIISRSKSFEHKTLSSRALESINRYNQLFEPTKRDPWYKKIFSFFSRRSDSPLKKKTAIQISHDSEQCEPAQRAAHAIQNALLKQEEDAFRMKAISLIKKKGIVFSSIESALRNIREAPIYISKSMEQETVSIVTLNQMLTPFPGETIILSGSFKRSSRGMMPTTPISNSFELAASNNHTGHPFPSQHNGWALPDLLIPSNLHRIAEIPLLEELLKKKKIIKEALHNQKPLKKHALALINLKRHAAEENLDTFIKLHEKLFCTLVSAAPSYLIQTDATTVVLNFFEFIKKQFSPYELLSKCWREFNTRYLWPPYRQLHQSWIKQTEPDLFSSDSKKALNAAKKILNETTQEDVESFPPEAEQFFSCMRGVISIPCRNIFLQYFSEQIEFSPPKLNNFEKTLQSLSLTQLQNHISEIESDLPCHPFEKIKCSLTEETELLNRQGQYHPLVEKLENYYTIPE
;
A
#
# COMPACT_ATOMS: atom_id res chain seq x y z
N MET A 1 -49.75 -4.35 49.05
CA MET A 1 -49.08 -4.69 47.78
C MET A 1 -47.84 -5.52 48.09
N THR A 2 -47.83 -6.79 47.71
CA THR A 2 -46.82 -7.79 48.11
C THR A 2 -45.44 -7.44 47.54
N LYS A 3 -44.44 -7.24 48.40
CA LYS A 3 -43.02 -7.16 48.04
C LYS A 3 -42.65 -8.48 47.36
N ARG A 4 -42.56 -8.49 46.02
CA ARG A 4 -42.23 -9.69 45.25
C ARG A 4 -40.77 -10.07 45.49
N ASP A 5 -40.53 -11.29 45.97
CA ASP A 5 -39.22 -11.83 46.27
C ASP A 5 -38.32 -11.85 45.01
N PRO A 6 -37.20 -11.10 44.99
CA PRO A 6 -36.27 -11.06 43.88
C PRO A 6 -35.74 -12.45 43.50
N LYS A 7 -35.57 -13.34 44.49
CA LYS A 7 -35.07 -14.71 44.29
C LYS A 7 -36.04 -15.53 43.44
N ALA A 8 -37.33 -15.50 43.79
CA ALA A 8 -38.38 -16.21 43.06
C ALA A 8 -38.52 -15.72 41.61
N LYS A 9 -38.34 -14.41 41.38
CA LYS A 9 -38.37 -13.83 40.03
C LYS A 9 -37.18 -14.23 39.17
N LEU A 10 -35.97 -14.21 39.74
CA LEU A 10 -34.78 -14.62 39.00
C LEU A 10 -34.86 -16.12 38.66
N GLN A 11 -35.29 -16.98 39.59
CA GLN A 11 -35.45 -18.41 39.32
C GLN A 11 -36.48 -18.68 38.20
N ALA A 12 -37.64 -18.01 38.23
CA ALA A 12 -38.66 -18.16 37.19
C ALA A 12 -38.18 -17.69 35.81
N ALA A 13 -37.36 -16.63 35.75
CA ALA A 13 -36.78 -16.14 34.50
C ALA A 13 -35.72 -17.11 33.93
N LEU A 14 -34.92 -17.73 34.79
CA LEU A 14 -33.95 -18.75 34.37
C LEU A 14 -34.63 -20.02 33.85
N ASP A 15 -35.71 -20.47 34.48
CA ASP A 15 -36.42 -21.66 34.01
C ASP A 15 -37.08 -21.44 32.63
N VAL A 16 -37.44 -20.19 32.29
CA VAL A 16 -37.93 -19.82 30.95
C VAL A 16 -36.79 -19.82 29.93
N LEU A 17 -35.62 -19.30 30.30
CA LEU A 17 -34.44 -19.29 29.42
C LEU A 17 -33.87 -20.68 29.19
N ASP A 18 -33.79 -21.52 30.24
CA ASP A 18 -33.29 -22.89 30.13
C ASP A 18 -34.21 -23.72 29.22
N ARG A 19 -35.55 -23.63 29.38
CA ARG A 19 -36.50 -24.29 28.47
C ARG A 19 -36.42 -23.80 27.04
N PHE A 20 -36.27 -22.49 26.83
CA PHE A 20 -36.07 -21.92 25.50
C PHE A 20 -34.83 -22.51 24.83
N THR A 21 -33.73 -22.59 25.58
CA THR A 21 -32.45 -23.12 25.08
C THR A 21 -32.57 -24.62 24.76
N GLU A 22 -33.22 -25.39 25.63
CA GLU A 22 -33.46 -26.83 25.45
C GLU A 22 -34.39 -27.14 24.26
N GLU A 23 -35.46 -26.36 24.05
CA GLU A 23 -36.38 -26.51 22.91
C GLU A 23 -35.73 -26.15 21.57
N GLN A 24 -34.74 -25.26 21.57
CA GLN A 24 -34.00 -24.86 20.37
C GLN A 24 -32.79 -25.76 20.06
N THR A 25 -32.40 -26.66 20.98
CA THR A 25 -31.39 -27.71 20.74
C THR A 25 -32.05 -29.04 20.34
N PRO A 26 -31.88 -29.56 19.10
CA PRO A 26 -32.52 -30.81 18.70
C PRO A 26 -31.97 -32.01 19.50
N LYS A 27 -32.86 -32.77 20.17
CA LYS A 27 -32.51 -33.97 20.97
C LYS A 27 -31.81 -35.12 20.20
N HIS A 28 -31.74 -35.06 18.87
CA HIS A 28 -31.03 -36.05 18.05
C HIS A 28 -29.55 -35.75 17.77
N LEU A 29 -29.01 -34.62 18.26
CA LEU A 29 -27.61 -34.21 18.03
C LEU A 29 -26.64 -34.48 19.19
N SER A 30 -27.14 -34.91 20.36
CA SER A 30 -26.29 -35.26 21.51
C SER A 30 -25.46 -36.53 21.30
N ASN A 31 -25.85 -37.42 20.38
CA ASN A 31 -25.17 -38.70 20.12
C ASN A 31 -24.22 -38.71 18.91
N LEU A 32 -24.07 -37.58 18.20
CA LEU A 32 -23.28 -37.52 16.95
C LEU A 32 -21.91 -36.84 17.07
N ILE A 33 -21.46 -36.53 18.29
CA ILE A 33 -20.10 -36.05 18.54
C ILE A 33 -19.22 -37.20 19.04
N LYS A 34 -18.87 -38.10 18.13
CA LYS A 34 -17.52 -38.68 18.12
C LYS A 34 -16.77 -38.09 16.93
N PRO A 35 -15.51 -37.65 17.10
CA PRO A 35 -14.85 -36.83 16.10
C PRO A 35 -14.38 -37.71 14.95
N ARG A 36 -15.05 -37.66 13.80
CA ARG A 36 -14.43 -38.04 12.53
C ARG A 36 -14.65 -36.98 11.47
N LYS A 37 -13.55 -36.72 10.76
CA LYS A 37 -13.35 -35.67 9.75
C LYS A 37 -14.49 -35.65 8.73
N GLY A 38 -15.08 -34.47 8.51
CA GLY A 38 -16.06 -34.29 7.44
C GLY A 38 -16.72 -32.91 7.46
N PHE A 39 -16.12 -31.94 6.76
CA PHE A 39 -16.60 -30.57 6.59
C PHE A 39 -18.00 -30.46 5.95
N ARG A 40 -18.54 -31.56 5.42
CA ARG A 40 -19.84 -31.60 4.70
C ARG A 40 -21.06 -31.76 5.61
N ILE A 41 -20.94 -32.37 6.79
CA ILE A 41 -22.09 -32.61 7.69
C ILE A 41 -22.57 -31.30 8.35
N ARG A 42 -21.66 -30.38 8.71
CA ARG A 42 -22.02 -29.07 9.29
C ARG A 42 -22.87 -28.20 8.34
N ARG A 43 -22.68 -28.33 7.01
CA ARG A 43 -23.46 -27.59 6.01
C ARG A 43 -24.90 -28.10 5.89
N ILE A 44 -25.10 -29.41 6.02
CA ILE A 44 -26.43 -30.03 5.96
C ILE A 44 -27.22 -29.71 7.25
N VAL A 45 -26.55 -29.68 8.41
CA VAL A 45 -27.17 -29.27 9.69
C VAL A 45 -27.61 -27.80 9.67
N ALA A 46 -26.81 -26.89 9.12
CA ALA A 46 -27.18 -25.48 8.98
C ALA A 46 -28.36 -25.29 8.00
N PHE A 47 -28.42 -26.09 6.93
CA PHE A 47 -29.53 -26.10 5.98
C PHE A 47 -30.83 -26.62 6.62
N ALA A 48 -30.75 -27.69 7.43
CA ALA A 48 -31.89 -28.22 8.17
C ALA A 48 -32.40 -27.23 9.24
N HIS A 49 -31.51 -26.53 9.95
CA HIS A 49 -31.89 -25.45 10.87
C HIS A 49 -32.66 -24.32 10.18
N HIS A 50 -32.25 -23.94 8.96
CA HIS A 50 -32.92 -22.87 8.22
C HIS A 50 -34.32 -23.28 7.75
N LEU A 51 -34.50 -24.54 7.34
CA LEU A 51 -35.80 -25.08 6.92
C LEU A 51 -36.76 -25.29 8.10
N ILE A 52 -36.26 -25.73 9.26
CA ILE A 52 -37.08 -25.94 10.46
C ILE A 52 -37.54 -24.60 11.04
N ALA A 53 -36.70 -23.56 11.01
CA ALA A 53 -37.06 -22.21 11.46
C ALA A 53 -38.22 -21.59 10.66
N HIS A 54 -38.45 -22.05 9.42
CA HIS A 54 -39.57 -21.62 8.58
C HIS A 54 -40.81 -22.52 8.68
N ALA A 55 -40.75 -23.63 9.43
CA ALA A 55 -41.86 -24.58 9.56
C ALA A 55 -42.70 -24.40 10.84
N ILE A 56 -42.41 -23.42 11.70
CA ILE A 56 -43.16 -23.19 12.95
C ILE A 56 -44.20 -22.07 12.74
N PRO A 57 -45.50 -22.28 13.05
CA PRO A 57 -46.53 -21.27 12.86
C PRO A 57 -46.33 -20.02 13.75
N GLN A 58 -46.25 -18.84 13.12
CA GLN A 58 -45.92 -17.53 13.71
C GLN A 58 -46.69 -17.14 14.98
N LYS A 59 -47.95 -17.57 15.16
CA LYS A 59 -48.76 -17.20 16.35
C LYS A 59 -48.28 -17.77 17.68
N LYS A 60 -47.49 -18.86 17.70
CA LYS A 60 -46.84 -19.36 18.93
C LYS A 60 -45.48 -18.71 19.19
N GLN A 61 -44.89 -18.08 18.18
CA GLN A 61 -43.54 -17.52 18.22
C GLN A 61 -43.52 -16.13 18.88
N ASP A 62 -44.55 -15.30 18.64
CA ASP A 62 -44.62 -13.93 19.18
C ASP A 62 -44.84 -13.91 20.71
N ALA A 63 -45.78 -14.71 21.23
CA ALA A 63 -46.05 -14.79 22.67
C ALA A 63 -44.90 -15.44 23.47
N PHE A 64 -44.11 -16.28 22.81
CA PHE A 64 -42.94 -16.93 23.40
C PHE A 64 -41.71 -16.03 23.36
N SER A 65 -41.50 -15.30 22.26
CA SER A 65 -40.44 -14.28 22.15
C SER A 65 -40.61 -13.17 23.19
N GLU A 66 -41.83 -12.69 23.41
CA GLU A 66 -42.12 -11.66 24.42
C GLU A 66 -41.88 -12.15 25.86
N ARG A 67 -42.08 -13.45 26.11
CA ARG A 67 -41.75 -14.09 27.41
C ARG A 67 -40.24 -14.22 27.62
N VAL A 68 -39.49 -14.52 26.56
CA VAL A 68 -38.02 -14.62 26.60
C VAL A 68 -37.40 -13.23 26.80
N GLU A 69 -37.88 -12.20 26.11
CA GLU A 69 -37.42 -10.82 26.30
C GLU A 69 -37.67 -10.34 27.73
N ARG A 70 -38.88 -10.59 28.28
CA ARG A 70 -39.17 -10.29 29.69
C ARG A 70 -38.30 -11.08 30.67
N ALA A 71 -37.97 -12.34 30.37
CA ALA A 71 -37.06 -13.14 31.18
C ALA A 71 -35.63 -12.58 31.16
N ILE A 72 -35.14 -12.13 30.00
CA ILE A 72 -33.83 -11.47 29.88
C ILE A 72 -33.79 -10.18 30.71
N ASP A 73 -34.84 -9.36 30.63
CA ASP A 73 -34.91 -8.11 31.40
C ASP A 73 -35.00 -8.35 32.90
N ASP A 74 -35.76 -9.36 33.34
CA ASP A 74 -35.80 -9.75 34.75
C ASP A 74 -34.44 -10.30 35.22
N VAL A 75 -33.71 -11.07 34.39
CA VAL A 75 -32.34 -11.49 34.71
C VAL A 75 -31.40 -10.29 34.85
N LYS A 76 -31.40 -9.36 33.89
CA LYS A 76 -30.57 -8.13 33.96
C LYS A 76 -30.88 -7.30 35.20
N ARG A 77 -32.14 -7.24 35.61
CA ARG A 77 -32.60 -6.42 36.73
C ARG A 77 -32.29 -7.04 38.10
N TYR A 78 -32.50 -8.35 38.27
CA TYR A 78 -32.40 -8.99 39.59
C TYR A 78 -31.07 -9.70 39.83
N HIS A 79 -30.32 -10.09 38.78
CA HIS A 79 -29.00 -10.71 38.94
C HIS A 79 -27.99 -9.86 39.72
N PRO A 80 -27.83 -8.55 39.46
CA PRO A 80 -26.88 -7.71 40.21
C PRO A 80 -27.27 -7.52 41.68
N ILE A 81 -28.56 -7.65 42.00
CA ILE A 81 -29.09 -7.51 43.35
C ILE A 81 -28.80 -8.79 44.16
N ILE A 82 -28.96 -9.97 43.53
CA ILE A 82 -28.77 -11.28 44.16
C ILE A 82 -27.28 -11.64 44.26
N SER A 83 -26.46 -11.27 43.26
CA SER A 83 -25.02 -11.56 43.23
C SER A 83 -24.22 -10.87 44.36
N ARG A 84 -24.77 -9.79 44.93
CA ARG A 84 -24.19 -9.06 46.07
C ARG A 84 -24.55 -9.68 47.43
N SER A 85 -25.42 -10.69 47.47
CA SER A 85 -25.80 -11.38 48.70
C SER A 85 -24.73 -12.38 49.14
N LYS A 86 -24.47 -12.46 50.45
CA LYS A 86 -23.50 -13.43 51.03
C LYS A 86 -24.06 -14.86 51.17
N SER A 87 -25.36 -15.07 50.93
CA SER A 87 -26.00 -16.39 51.00
C SER A 87 -25.47 -17.33 49.91
N PHE A 88 -25.11 -18.55 50.29
CA PHE A 88 -24.61 -19.58 49.37
C PHE A 88 -25.63 -19.86 48.25
N GLU A 89 -26.91 -19.99 48.59
CA GLU A 89 -27.99 -20.24 47.62
C GLU A 89 -28.10 -19.13 46.56
N HIS A 90 -27.84 -17.87 46.93
CA HIS A 90 -27.88 -16.73 46.01
C HIS A 90 -26.67 -16.69 45.07
N LYS A 91 -25.50 -17.16 45.51
CA LYS A 91 -24.32 -17.33 44.66
C LYS A 91 -24.54 -18.43 43.63
N THR A 92 -25.13 -19.56 44.02
CA THR A 92 -25.46 -20.65 43.09
C THR A 92 -26.47 -20.20 42.03
N LEU A 93 -27.50 -19.46 42.44
CA LEU A 93 -28.50 -18.88 41.53
C LEU A 93 -27.88 -17.88 40.55
N SER A 94 -26.95 -17.05 41.02
CA SER A 94 -26.24 -16.06 40.21
C SER A 94 -25.26 -16.69 39.21
N SER A 95 -24.60 -17.79 39.59
CA SER A 95 -23.75 -18.57 38.68
C SER A 95 -24.58 -19.24 37.59
N ARG A 96 -25.72 -19.87 37.95
CA ARG A 96 -26.64 -20.49 36.99
C ARG A 96 -27.16 -19.46 35.98
N ALA A 97 -27.47 -18.24 36.45
CA ALA A 97 -27.91 -17.16 35.56
C ALA A 97 -26.87 -16.76 34.51
N LEU A 98 -25.60 -16.65 34.89
CA LEU A 98 -24.52 -16.34 33.95
C LEU A 98 -24.34 -17.46 32.92
N GLU A 99 -24.48 -18.71 33.34
CA GLU A 99 -24.37 -19.86 32.43
C GLU A 99 -25.53 -19.91 31.42
N SER A 100 -26.78 -19.68 31.85
CA SER A 100 -27.94 -19.63 30.95
C SER A 100 -27.86 -18.47 29.95
N ILE A 101 -27.36 -17.29 30.37
CA ILE A 101 -27.12 -16.15 29.45
C ILE A 101 -26.04 -16.50 28.42
N ASN A 102 -24.94 -17.13 28.84
CA ASN A 102 -23.87 -17.51 27.93
C ASN A 102 -24.33 -18.54 26.90
N ARG A 103 -25.13 -19.53 27.32
CA ARG A 103 -25.74 -20.51 26.39
C ARG A 103 -26.70 -19.85 25.40
N TYR A 104 -27.52 -18.89 25.87
CA TYR A 104 -28.39 -18.11 24.99
C TYR A 104 -27.58 -17.30 23.97
N ASN A 105 -26.54 -16.59 24.39
CA ASN A 105 -25.71 -15.80 23.49
C ASN A 105 -24.98 -16.66 22.44
N GLN A 106 -24.57 -17.88 22.80
CA GLN A 106 -23.96 -18.82 21.85
C GLN A 106 -24.91 -19.28 20.73
N LEU A 107 -26.23 -19.24 20.94
CA LEU A 107 -27.22 -19.52 19.88
C LEU A 107 -27.34 -18.39 18.85
N PHE A 108 -26.92 -17.16 19.20
CA PHE A 108 -27.09 -15.97 18.38
C PHE A 108 -25.78 -15.27 17.98
N GLU A 109 -24.62 -15.74 18.46
CA GLU A 109 -23.33 -15.25 17.98
C GLU A 109 -23.07 -15.74 16.54
N PRO A 110 -22.89 -14.83 15.56
CA PRO A 110 -22.58 -15.20 14.19
C PRO A 110 -21.16 -15.77 14.13
N THR A 111 -21.02 -17.03 13.73
CA THR A 111 -19.71 -17.59 13.34
C THR A 111 -19.06 -16.65 12.32
N LYS A 112 -17.85 -16.15 12.63
CA LYS A 112 -17.06 -15.11 11.94
C LYS A 112 -16.70 -15.35 10.45
N ARG A 113 -17.54 -16.03 9.67
CA ARG A 113 -17.40 -16.14 8.21
C ARG A 113 -18.79 -16.03 7.59
N ASP A 114 -19.03 -14.92 6.91
CA ASP A 114 -20.22 -14.76 6.09
C ASP A 114 -20.27 -15.91 5.06
N PRO A 115 -21.34 -16.72 5.03
CA PRO A 115 -21.42 -17.81 4.09
C PRO A 115 -21.63 -17.29 2.67
N TRP A 116 -20.83 -17.82 1.73
CA TRP A 116 -20.84 -17.52 0.30
C TRP A 116 -22.23 -17.55 -0.37
N TYR A 117 -23.21 -18.27 0.19
CA TYR A 117 -24.56 -18.38 -0.38
C TYR A 117 -25.45 -17.14 -0.16
N LYS A 118 -25.12 -16.23 0.78
CA LYS A 118 -25.85 -14.96 0.93
C LYS A 118 -25.69 -14.02 -0.27
N LYS A 119 -24.56 -14.11 -1.00
CA LYS A 119 -24.34 -13.35 -2.25
C LYS A 119 -25.13 -13.92 -3.45
N ILE A 120 -25.57 -15.18 -3.37
CA ILE A 120 -26.31 -15.83 -4.46
C ILE A 120 -27.81 -15.55 -4.35
N PHE A 121 -28.35 -15.42 -3.13
CA PHE A 121 -29.78 -15.14 -2.92
C PHE A 121 -30.15 -13.65 -2.89
N SER A 122 -29.20 -12.73 -2.71
CA SER A 122 -29.46 -11.29 -2.94
C SER A 122 -29.75 -10.96 -4.41
N PHE A 123 -29.47 -11.89 -5.32
CA PHE A 123 -29.77 -11.78 -6.75
C PHE A 123 -31.21 -12.23 -7.12
N PHE A 124 -31.91 -12.95 -6.24
CA PHE A 124 -33.22 -13.54 -6.53
C PHE A 124 -34.40 -12.98 -5.72
N SER A 125 -34.23 -11.84 -5.04
CA SER A 125 -35.32 -11.26 -4.24
C SER A 125 -35.42 -9.74 -4.41
N ARG A 126 -35.98 -9.30 -5.55
CA ARG A 126 -36.66 -8.00 -5.67
C ARG A 126 -38.18 -8.24 -5.67
N ARG A 127 -38.85 -7.61 -4.69
CA ARG A 127 -40.29 -7.44 -4.49
C ARG A 127 -41.10 -8.70 -4.09
N SER A 128 -41.42 -8.78 -2.80
CA SER A 128 -42.81 -8.65 -2.38
C SER A 128 -42.89 -7.71 -1.19
N ASP A 129 -43.78 -6.73 -1.31
CA ASP A 129 -44.08 -5.73 -0.30
C ASP A 129 -45.13 -6.25 0.69
N SER A 130 -45.13 -5.59 1.86
CA SER A 130 -46.29 -5.29 2.71
C SER A 130 -46.45 -6.12 4.02
N PRO A 131 -47.20 -5.60 5.02
CA PRO A 131 -46.56 -4.87 6.13
C PRO A 131 -47.18 -5.17 7.51
N LEU A 132 -46.37 -5.30 8.57
CA LEU A 132 -46.85 -5.22 9.96
C LEU A 132 -46.26 -4.00 10.69
N LYS A 133 -46.91 -2.87 10.37
CA LYS A 133 -47.35 -1.77 11.25
C LYS A 133 -46.72 -1.70 12.66
N LYS A 134 -45.78 -0.76 12.82
CA LYS A 134 -45.69 0.05 14.06
C LYS A 134 -46.56 1.30 13.88
N LYS A 135 -47.63 1.43 14.68
CA LYS A 135 -48.29 2.69 15.07
C LYS A 135 -47.63 3.13 16.39
N THR A 136 -47.35 4.39 16.72
CA THR A 136 -47.62 5.71 16.12
C THR A 136 -46.66 6.70 16.80
N ALA A 137 -46.07 7.63 16.05
CA ALA A 137 -45.59 8.90 16.57
C ALA A 137 -46.66 9.98 16.29
N ILE A 138 -46.77 10.95 17.19
CA ILE A 138 -47.72 12.06 17.18
C ILE A 138 -47.32 13.09 16.11
N GLN A 139 -48.31 13.65 15.41
CA GLN A 139 -48.20 14.73 14.41
C GLN A 139 -47.89 16.09 15.06
N ILE A 140 -47.05 16.89 14.41
CA ILE A 140 -47.16 18.36 14.37
C ILE A 140 -46.79 18.82 12.95
N SER A 141 -47.74 19.46 12.24
CA SER A 141 -47.52 20.22 11.00
C SER A 141 -47.02 21.63 11.35
N HIS A 142 -46.25 22.37 10.55
CA HIS A 142 -46.41 22.67 9.13
C HIS A 142 -45.06 23.06 8.49
N ASP A 143 -44.90 22.65 7.23
CA ASP A 143 -43.96 23.09 6.19
C ASP A 143 -42.43 22.92 6.41
N SER A 144 -41.87 22.02 5.57
CA SER A 144 -40.47 21.95 5.09
C SER A 144 -39.35 21.36 6.00
N GLU A 145 -38.92 20.13 5.64
CA GLU A 145 -37.60 19.46 5.84
C GLU A 145 -37.13 18.88 7.22
N GLN A 146 -36.45 17.71 7.14
CA GLN A 146 -35.47 17.06 8.05
C GLN A 146 -35.92 16.04 9.15
N CYS A 147 -35.33 14.82 9.12
CA CYS A 147 -34.79 14.09 10.30
C CYS A 147 -33.92 12.85 9.91
N GLU A 148 -32.60 13.05 9.71
CA GLU A 148 -31.53 12.04 9.91
C GLU A 148 -30.43 12.61 10.84
N PRO A 149 -30.62 12.74 12.17
CA PRO A 149 -29.67 13.49 13.01
C PRO A 149 -28.68 12.62 13.82
N ALA A 150 -29.08 11.45 14.34
CA ALA A 150 -28.29 10.74 15.36
C ALA A 150 -27.10 9.94 14.82
N GLN A 151 -27.27 9.21 13.70
CA GLN A 151 -26.16 8.51 13.03
C GLN A 151 -25.22 9.49 12.32
N ARG A 152 -25.77 10.56 11.74
CA ARG A 152 -24.97 11.68 11.22
C ARG A 152 -24.17 12.35 12.33
N ALA A 153 -24.74 12.53 13.53
CA ALA A 153 -24.04 13.11 14.67
C ALA A 153 -22.88 12.22 15.19
N ALA A 154 -23.08 10.90 15.32
CA ALA A 154 -22.01 10.00 15.77
C ALA A 154 -20.84 9.92 14.77
N HIS A 155 -21.13 9.84 13.47
CA HIS A 155 -20.11 9.92 12.42
C HIS A 155 -19.46 11.30 12.33
N ALA A 156 -20.22 12.38 12.51
CA ALA A 156 -19.69 13.74 12.56
C ALA A 156 -18.74 13.93 13.74
N ILE A 157 -19.04 13.36 14.91
CA ILE A 157 -18.17 13.42 16.10
C ILE A 157 -16.87 12.64 15.86
N GLN A 158 -16.92 11.42 15.31
CA GLN A 158 -15.71 10.66 14.99
C GLN A 158 -14.84 11.34 13.92
N ASN A 159 -15.45 11.88 12.87
CA ASN A 159 -14.74 12.60 11.82
C ASN A 159 -14.15 13.92 12.36
N ALA A 160 -14.85 14.61 13.25
CA ALA A 160 -14.34 15.82 13.91
C ALA A 160 -13.14 15.50 14.83
N LEU A 161 -13.21 14.42 15.60
CA LEU A 161 -12.11 13.97 16.46
C LEU A 161 -10.88 13.57 15.63
N LEU A 162 -11.07 12.83 14.52
CA LEU A 162 -9.96 12.46 13.64
C LEU A 162 -9.33 13.69 13.01
N LYS A 163 -10.13 14.66 12.54
CA LYS A 163 -9.62 15.91 11.98
C LYS A 163 -8.81 16.71 13.01
N GLN A 164 -9.29 16.78 14.26
CA GLN A 164 -8.55 17.41 15.35
C GLN A 164 -7.21 16.73 15.63
N GLU A 165 -7.17 15.40 15.60
CA GLU A 165 -5.94 14.62 15.76
C GLU A 165 -4.97 14.83 14.60
N GLU A 166 -5.46 14.85 13.35
CA GLU A 166 -4.64 15.13 12.16
C GLU A 166 -4.04 16.53 12.22
N ASP A 167 -4.83 17.55 12.60
CA ASP A 167 -4.34 18.92 12.72
C ASP A 167 -3.30 19.05 13.84
N ALA A 168 -3.55 18.45 15.01
CA ALA A 168 -2.58 18.40 16.11
C ALA A 168 -1.30 17.63 15.71
N PHE A 169 -1.45 16.54 14.97
CA PHE A 169 -0.35 15.73 14.45
C PHE A 169 0.52 16.54 13.48
N ARG A 170 -0.10 17.23 12.52
CA ARG A 170 0.61 18.13 11.58
C ARG A 170 1.33 19.26 12.31
N MET A 171 0.71 19.89 13.31
CA MET A 171 1.39 20.92 14.11
C MET A 171 2.62 20.36 14.85
N LYS A 172 2.51 19.15 15.41
CA LYS A 172 3.62 18.50 16.09
C LYS A 172 4.72 18.08 15.11
N ALA A 173 4.36 17.61 13.93
CA ALA A 173 5.29 17.29 12.85
C ALA A 173 6.13 18.51 12.44
N ILE A 174 5.50 19.67 12.26
CA ILE A 174 6.19 20.94 11.95
C ILE A 174 7.21 21.28 13.05
N SER A 175 6.80 21.16 14.32
CA SER A 175 7.69 21.42 15.47
C SER A 175 8.88 20.46 15.51
N LEU A 176 8.67 19.16 15.26
CA LEU A 176 9.71 18.14 15.26
C LEU A 176 10.71 18.30 14.12
N ILE A 177 10.22 18.62 12.91
CA ILE A 177 11.05 18.89 11.75
C ILE A 177 11.97 20.08 12.01
N LYS A 178 11.42 21.17 12.57
CA LYS A 178 12.21 22.35 12.97
C LYS A 178 13.26 21.99 14.04
N LYS A 179 12.89 21.20 15.06
CA LYS A 179 13.79 20.82 16.16
C LYS A 179 14.92 19.88 15.72
N LYS A 180 14.64 18.90 14.86
CA LYS A 180 15.64 17.93 14.39
C LYS A 180 16.53 18.46 13.24
N GLY A 181 16.27 19.68 12.75
CA GLY A 181 17.11 20.31 11.73
C GLY A 181 17.11 19.58 10.39
N ILE A 182 15.97 19.00 10.02
CA ILE A 182 15.79 18.30 8.74
C ILE A 182 15.81 19.32 7.61
N VAL A 183 16.59 19.02 6.59
CA VAL A 183 16.81 19.93 5.46
C VAL A 183 15.69 19.77 4.45
N PHE A 184 14.79 20.76 4.42
CA PHE A 184 13.91 21.04 3.30
C PHE A 184 14.48 22.19 2.48
N SER A 185 14.03 22.35 1.23
CA SER A 185 14.42 23.49 0.40
C SER A 185 13.93 24.84 0.96
N SER A 186 12.76 24.85 1.59
CA SER A 186 12.20 26.00 2.30
C SER A 186 11.19 25.55 3.36
N ILE A 187 10.71 26.49 4.20
CA ILE A 187 9.64 26.22 5.16
C ILE A 187 8.33 25.90 4.42
N GLU A 188 8.04 26.59 3.31
CA GLU A 188 6.87 26.34 2.47
C GLU A 188 6.89 24.93 1.89
N SER A 189 8.06 24.46 1.46
CA SER A 189 8.25 23.09 0.97
C SER A 189 8.00 22.06 2.08
N ALA A 190 8.48 22.32 3.30
CA ALA A 190 8.19 21.46 4.46
C ALA A 190 6.69 21.41 4.77
N LEU A 191 6.02 22.57 4.80
CA LEU A 191 4.58 22.65 5.05
C LEU A 191 3.76 21.96 3.96
N ARG A 192 4.15 22.11 2.70
CA ARG A 192 3.51 21.44 1.56
C ARG A 192 3.61 19.92 1.70
N ASN A 193 4.81 19.39 1.95
CA ASN A 193 5.03 17.96 2.18
C ASN A 193 4.17 17.42 3.33
N ILE A 194 4.11 18.12 4.46
CA ILE A 194 3.30 17.71 5.62
C ILE A 194 1.78 17.78 5.34
N ARG A 195 1.36 18.72 4.50
CA ARG A 195 -0.06 18.88 4.17
C ARG A 195 -0.55 17.82 3.19
N GLU A 196 0.24 17.55 2.16
CA GLU A 196 -0.12 16.69 1.02
C GLU A 196 0.09 15.21 1.32
N ALA A 197 1.05 14.86 2.20
CA ALA A 197 1.29 13.47 2.54
C ALA A 197 0.11 12.87 3.35
N PRO A 198 -0.43 11.71 2.94
CA PRO A 198 -1.52 11.05 3.65
C PRO A 198 -1.10 10.61 5.06
N ILE A 199 -2.05 10.69 5.99
CA ILE A 199 -1.89 10.22 7.37
C ILE A 199 -2.60 8.86 7.50
N TYR A 200 -1.89 7.86 7.99
CA TYR A 200 -2.40 6.50 8.18
C TYR A 200 -2.56 6.18 9.65
N ILE A 201 -3.61 5.44 10.00
CA ILE A 201 -3.82 4.92 11.35
C ILE A 201 -3.24 3.50 11.41
N SER A 202 -2.19 3.29 12.20
CA SER A 202 -1.44 2.01 12.21
C SER A 202 -1.86 1.06 13.32
N LYS A 203 -2.35 1.57 14.48
CA LYS A 203 -2.85 0.75 15.60
C LYS A 203 -3.95 1.49 16.38
N SER A 204 -5.07 0.80 16.63
CA SER A 204 -6.04 1.14 17.67
C SER A 204 -5.95 0.06 18.74
N MET A 205 -5.43 0.39 19.92
CA MET A 205 -5.56 -0.49 21.09
C MET A 205 -6.72 0.00 21.94
N GLU A 206 -7.77 -0.82 22.04
CA GLU A 206 -8.92 -0.55 22.89
C GLU A 206 -8.70 -1.22 24.25
N GLN A 207 -8.53 -0.41 25.29
CA GLN A 207 -8.69 -0.83 26.68
C GLN A 207 -10.03 -0.28 27.19
N GLU A 208 -10.65 -0.94 28.19
CA GLU A 208 -12.04 -0.71 28.63
C GLU A 208 -12.43 0.76 28.89
N THR A 209 -11.47 1.66 29.14
CA THR A 209 -11.71 3.09 29.40
C THR A 209 -10.97 4.04 28.45
N VAL A 210 -10.01 3.54 27.65
CA VAL A 210 -9.08 4.35 26.86
C VAL A 210 -8.75 3.62 25.56
N SER A 211 -8.91 4.30 24.43
CA SER A 211 -8.33 3.85 23.15
C SER A 211 -7.08 4.65 22.81
N ILE A 212 -6.02 3.96 22.39
CA ILE A 212 -4.79 4.60 21.88
C ILE A 212 -4.78 4.46 20.37
N VAL A 213 -4.63 5.59 19.68
CA VAL A 213 -4.56 5.66 18.22
C VAL A 213 -3.19 6.17 17.81
N THR A 214 -2.49 5.40 16.97
CA THR A 214 -1.21 5.82 16.39
C THR A 214 -1.41 6.28 14.96
N LEU A 215 -0.99 7.51 14.70
CA LEU A 215 -0.93 8.13 13.38
C LEU A 215 0.50 8.04 12.84
N ASN A 216 0.61 7.71 11.56
CA ASN A 216 1.86 7.69 10.82
C ASN A 216 1.73 8.53 9.56
N GLN A 217 2.79 9.25 9.22
CA GLN A 217 2.88 10.01 7.97
C GLN A 217 4.27 9.82 7.37
N MET A 218 4.31 9.53 6.07
CA MET A 218 5.55 9.35 5.33
C MET A 218 5.80 10.58 4.45
N LEU A 219 6.92 11.27 4.69
CA LEU A 219 7.35 12.42 3.89
C LEU A 219 8.56 12.05 3.04
N THR A 220 8.66 12.62 1.84
CA THR A 220 9.79 12.42 0.93
C THR A 220 10.38 13.78 0.53
N PRO A 221 11.16 14.42 1.43
CA PRO A 221 11.65 15.79 1.23
C PRO A 221 12.68 15.92 0.10
N PHE A 222 13.38 14.82 -0.20
CA PHE A 222 14.41 14.70 -1.22
C PHE A 222 14.33 13.30 -1.84
N PRO A 223 14.64 13.12 -3.13
CA PRO A 223 14.66 11.80 -3.74
C PRO A 223 15.59 10.83 -3.00
N GLY A 224 15.09 9.64 -2.68
CA GLY A 224 15.80 8.64 -1.88
C GLY A 224 15.74 8.86 -0.38
N GLU A 225 15.19 9.97 0.12
CA GLU A 225 14.99 10.20 1.55
C GLU A 225 13.52 9.95 1.93
N THR A 226 13.32 9.22 3.02
CA THR A 226 11.99 8.98 3.59
C THR A 226 12.01 9.34 5.07
N ILE A 227 11.05 10.16 5.47
CA ILE A 227 10.85 10.52 6.87
C ILE A 227 9.52 9.92 7.30
N ILE A 228 9.59 9.04 8.29
CA ILE A 228 8.42 8.49 8.95
C ILE A 228 8.19 9.30 10.23
N LEU A 229 7.11 10.05 10.23
CA LEU A 229 6.55 10.69 11.40
C LEU A 229 5.55 9.73 12.03
N SER A 230 5.71 9.46 13.32
CA SER A 230 4.76 8.67 14.10
C SER A 230 4.38 9.43 15.35
N GLY A 231 3.17 9.17 15.86
CA GLY A 231 2.66 9.83 17.06
C GLY A 231 1.35 9.21 17.51
N SER A 232 1.13 9.16 18.82
CA SER A 232 -0.04 8.51 19.41
C SER A 232 -0.89 9.48 20.22
N PHE A 233 -2.20 9.28 20.10
CA PHE A 233 -3.24 10.01 20.82
C PHE A 233 -4.01 9.08 21.73
N LYS A 234 -4.40 9.60 22.90
CA LYS A 234 -5.28 8.94 23.86
C LYS A 234 -6.71 9.46 23.66
N ARG A 235 -7.63 8.55 23.35
CA ARG A 235 -9.08 8.75 23.21
C ARG A 235 -9.79 8.22 24.47
N SER A 236 -10.80 8.95 24.92
CA SER A 236 -11.74 8.44 25.92
C SER A 236 -12.79 7.57 25.24
N SER A 237 -13.12 6.41 25.82
CA SER A 237 -14.14 5.51 25.26
C SER A 237 -15.54 6.12 25.21
N ARG A 238 -15.78 7.24 25.91
CA ARG A 238 -17.07 7.94 25.95
C ARG A 238 -17.29 8.97 24.84
N GLY A 239 -16.36 9.15 23.91
CA GLY A 239 -16.52 9.97 22.69
C GLY A 239 -16.75 11.48 22.88
N MET A 240 -16.93 11.96 24.11
CA MET A 240 -17.22 13.37 24.42
C MET A 240 -16.03 14.17 24.93
N MET A 241 -14.87 13.54 25.13
CA MET A 241 -13.66 14.21 25.61
C MET A 241 -12.69 14.46 24.45
N PRO A 242 -12.00 15.61 24.43
CA PRO A 242 -10.98 15.90 23.43
C PRO A 242 -9.84 14.87 23.50
N THR A 243 -9.29 14.55 22.34
CA THR A 243 -8.14 13.65 22.20
C THR A 243 -6.90 14.31 22.78
N THR A 244 -6.08 13.53 23.49
CA THR A 244 -4.85 14.05 24.12
C THR A 244 -3.61 13.42 23.50
N PRO A 245 -2.67 14.23 22.97
CA PRO A 245 -1.41 13.70 22.42
C PRO A 245 -0.54 13.13 23.53
N ILE A 246 0.03 11.94 23.31
CA ILE A 246 0.97 11.33 24.25
C ILE A 246 2.34 11.96 24.01
N SER A 247 2.85 12.75 24.95
CA SER A 247 4.00 13.65 24.73
C SER A 247 5.28 12.96 24.23
N ASN A 248 5.51 11.70 24.63
CA ASN A 248 6.71 10.93 24.30
C ASN A 248 6.50 9.92 23.16
N SER A 249 5.33 9.88 22.53
CA SER A 249 5.05 8.96 21.42
C SER A 249 5.44 9.52 20.06
N PHE A 250 5.73 10.81 19.99
CA PHE A 250 5.99 11.48 18.73
C PHE A 250 7.45 11.32 18.33
N GLU A 251 7.67 10.57 17.27
CA GLU A 251 8.99 10.24 16.78
C GLU A 251 9.13 10.62 15.31
N LEU A 252 10.40 10.82 14.93
CA LEU A 252 10.78 11.07 13.57
C LEU A 252 11.97 10.15 13.28
N ALA A 253 11.71 9.18 12.41
CA ALA A 253 12.69 8.29 11.84
C ALA A 253 12.96 8.72 10.40
N ALA A 254 14.23 9.00 10.09
CA ALA A 254 14.65 9.30 8.73
C ALA A 254 15.44 8.11 8.19
N SER A 255 15.13 7.69 6.97
CA SER A 255 15.91 6.72 6.21
C SER A 255 16.37 7.35 4.91
N ASN A 256 17.58 6.97 4.48
CA ASN A 256 18.17 7.44 3.24
C ASN A 256 18.59 6.23 2.40
N ASN A 257 17.95 6.09 1.24
CA ASN A 257 18.13 5.04 0.27
C ASN A 257 18.78 5.57 -1.02
N HIS A 258 19.47 6.73 -0.98
CA HIS A 258 20.15 7.27 -2.14
C HIS A 258 21.24 6.31 -2.64
N THR A 259 21.27 6.06 -3.94
CA THR A 259 22.21 5.12 -4.58
C THR A 259 23.43 5.81 -5.19
N GLY A 260 23.39 7.14 -5.33
CA GLY A 260 24.37 7.94 -6.09
C GLY A 260 24.03 8.05 -7.57
N HIS A 261 22.98 7.36 -8.02
CA HIS A 261 22.40 7.46 -9.35
C HIS A 261 21.21 8.43 -9.34
N PRO A 262 20.93 9.13 -10.44
CA PRO A 262 19.81 10.06 -10.49
C PRO A 262 18.46 9.36 -10.28
N PHE A 263 17.59 9.99 -9.49
CA PHE A 263 16.15 9.76 -9.52
C PHE A 263 15.53 10.50 -10.72
N PRO A 264 14.32 10.11 -11.19
CA PRO A 264 13.66 10.81 -12.30
C PRO A 264 13.53 12.32 -12.09
N SER A 265 13.22 12.78 -10.88
CA SER A 265 13.13 14.21 -10.58
C SER A 265 14.48 14.95 -10.54
N GLN A 266 15.60 14.24 -10.43
CA GLN A 266 16.95 14.79 -10.58
C GLN A 266 17.39 14.83 -12.04
N HIS A 267 16.85 13.92 -12.86
CA HIS A 267 17.11 13.83 -14.30
C HIS A 267 15.87 14.21 -15.13
N ASN A 268 15.38 15.42 -14.90
CA ASN A 268 14.42 16.09 -15.79
C ASN A 268 13.07 15.38 -16.00
N GLY A 269 12.66 14.48 -15.10
CA GLY A 269 11.40 13.74 -15.18
C GLY A 269 11.54 12.26 -15.53
N TRP A 270 12.73 11.81 -15.96
CA TRP A 270 13.00 10.44 -16.41
C TRP A 270 14.39 9.97 -16.01
N ALA A 271 14.49 8.78 -15.44
CA ALA A 271 15.79 8.16 -15.19
C ALA A 271 15.65 6.65 -15.21
N LEU A 272 16.57 5.99 -15.88
CA LEU A 272 16.78 4.56 -15.74
C LEU A 272 17.32 4.26 -14.33
N PRO A 273 16.97 3.11 -13.72
CA PRO A 273 17.35 2.84 -12.35
C PRO A 273 18.82 2.38 -12.24
N ASP A 274 19.39 2.60 -11.05
CA ASP A 274 20.79 2.27 -10.75
C ASP A 274 21.19 0.81 -10.98
N LEU A 275 20.23 -0.10 -10.94
CA LEU A 275 20.42 -1.53 -11.21
C LEU A 275 20.85 -1.85 -12.66
N LEU A 276 20.81 -0.85 -13.56
CA LEU A 276 21.38 -0.92 -14.91
C LEU A 276 22.86 -0.53 -14.99
N ILE A 277 23.48 -0.23 -13.85
CA ILE A 277 24.91 0.01 -13.72
C ILE A 277 25.57 -1.23 -13.08
N PRO A 278 26.62 -1.81 -13.69
CA PRO A 278 27.31 -2.96 -13.10
C PRO A 278 27.98 -2.54 -11.78
N SER A 279 27.82 -3.35 -10.73
CA SER A 279 28.31 -3.01 -9.38
C SER A 279 29.42 -3.93 -8.87
N ASN A 280 29.50 -5.17 -9.37
CA ASN A 280 30.39 -6.20 -8.84
C ASN A 280 31.16 -6.91 -9.98
N LEU A 281 31.98 -6.17 -10.72
CA LEU A 281 32.84 -6.75 -11.75
C LEU A 281 34.12 -7.30 -11.13
N HIS A 282 34.43 -8.58 -11.36
CA HIS A 282 35.64 -9.24 -10.85
C HIS A 282 36.92 -8.57 -11.36
N ARG A 283 36.95 -8.18 -12.65
CA ARG A 283 38.13 -7.62 -13.32
C ARG A 283 37.94 -6.14 -13.66
N ILE A 284 37.33 -5.36 -12.77
CA ILE A 284 37.00 -3.93 -13.01
C ILE A 284 38.21 -3.08 -13.44
N ALA A 285 39.42 -3.46 -13.03
CA ALA A 285 40.67 -2.81 -13.44
C ALA A 285 40.91 -2.83 -14.97
N GLU A 286 40.30 -3.77 -15.70
CA GLU A 286 40.33 -3.82 -17.18
C GLU A 286 39.43 -2.75 -17.82
N ILE A 287 38.56 -2.09 -17.04
CA ILE A 287 37.70 -0.99 -17.46
C ILE A 287 37.93 0.26 -16.57
N PRO A 288 39.10 0.92 -16.66
CA PRO A 288 39.45 2.02 -15.74
C PRO A 288 38.44 3.17 -15.71
N LEU A 289 37.84 3.50 -16.86
CA LEU A 289 36.82 4.54 -16.96
C LEU A 289 35.55 4.21 -16.16
N LEU A 290 35.17 2.92 -16.10
CA LEU A 290 34.03 2.49 -15.29
C LEU A 290 34.38 2.48 -13.81
N GLU A 291 35.59 2.04 -13.47
CA GLU A 291 36.09 2.09 -12.10
C GLU A 291 36.06 3.52 -11.55
N GLU A 292 36.53 4.51 -12.32
CA GLU A 292 36.47 5.93 -11.96
C GLU A 292 35.03 6.40 -11.78
N LEU A 293 34.14 6.05 -12.72
CA LEU A 293 32.73 6.42 -12.67
C LEU A 293 32.04 5.87 -11.40
N LEU A 294 32.28 4.61 -11.05
CA LEU A 294 31.72 3.98 -9.85
C LEU A 294 32.31 4.58 -8.56
N LYS A 295 33.59 4.96 -8.57
CA LYS A 295 34.22 5.70 -7.45
C LYS A 295 33.53 7.05 -7.24
N LYS A 296 33.31 7.85 -8.30
CA LYS A 296 32.59 9.13 -8.22
C LYS A 296 31.15 8.96 -7.74
N LYS A 297 30.42 7.97 -8.29
CA LYS A 297 29.08 7.60 -7.83
C LYS A 297 29.04 7.31 -6.32
N LYS A 298 30.02 6.57 -5.80
CA LYS A 298 30.14 6.26 -4.36
C LYS A 298 30.39 7.51 -3.52
N ILE A 299 31.31 8.38 -3.96
CA ILE A 299 31.61 9.66 -3.29
C ILE A 299 30.35 10.54 -3.21
N ILE A 300 29.62 10.69 -4.32
CA ILE A 300 28.38 11.46 -4.36
C ILE A 300 27.30 10.84 -3.47
N LYS A 301 27.14 9.52 -3.48
CA LYS A 301 26.21 8.82 -2.58
C LYS A 301 26.50 9.15 -1.11
N GLU A 302 27.75 9.04 -0.70
CA GLU A 302 28.18 9.34 0.68
C GLU A 302 28.01 10.82 1.02
N ALA A 303 28.32 11.71 0.09
CA ALA A 303 28.18 13.14 0.27
C ALA A 303 26.72 13.58 0.37
N LEU A 304 25.81 13.04 -0.45
CA LEU A 304 24.37 13.30 -0.35
C LEU A 304 23.75 12.74 0.94
N HIS A 305 24.37 11.72 1.53
CA HIS A 305 23.97 11.21 2.84
C HIS A 305 24.43 12.13 3.99
N ASN A 306 25.71 12.50 3.99
CA ASN A 306 26.36 13.08 5.16
C ASN A 306 26.59 14.60 5.08
N GLN A 307 26.73 15.16 3.88
CA GLN A 307 27.11 16.56 3.67
C GLN A 307 25.89 17.44 3.38
N LYS A 308 25.49 18.21 4.39
CA LYS A 308 24.39 19.20 4.27
C LYS A 308 24.56 20.17 3.09
N PRO A 309 25.77 20.69 2.75
CA PRO A 309 25.93 21.61 1.62
C PRO A 309 25.60 20.99 0.27
N LEU A 310 26.13 19.80 -0.03
CA LEU A 310 25.88 19.14 -1.31
C LEU A 310 24.41 18.76 -1.48
N LYS A 311 23.77 18.30 -0.40
CA LYS A 311 22.32 18.04 -0.39
C LYS A 311 21.50 19.31 -0.67
N LYS A 312 21.88 20.45 -0.08
CA LYS A 312 21.24 21.74 -0.37
C LYS A 312 21.43 22.15 -1.83
N HIS A 313 22.63 21.96 -2.37
CA HIS A 313 22.92 22.22 -3.77
C HIS A 313 22.07 21.35 -4.70
N ALA A 314 22.03 20.03 -4.47
CA ALA A 314 21.21 19.11 -5.27
C ALA A 314 19.71 19.44 -5.18
N LEU A 315 19.22 19.84 -4.01
CA LEU A 315 17.85 20.34 -3.84
C LEU A 315 17.61 21.64 -4.63
N ALA A 316 18.56 22.58 -4.62
CA ALA A 316 18.46 23.81 -5.39
C ALA A 316 18.41 23.50 -6.90
N LEU A 317 19.24 22.57 -7.38
CA LEU A 317 19.25 22.14 -8.77
C LEU A 317 17.91 21.52 -9.20
N ILE A 318 17.32 20.63 -8.39
CA ILE A 318 15.99 20.04 -8.67
C ILE A 318 14.93 21.14 -8.79
N ASN A 319 14.91 22.09 -7.85
CA ASN A 319 13.93 23.18 -7.86
C ASN A 319 14.12 24.09 -9.08
N LEU A 320 15.36 24.41 -9.42
CA LEU A 320 15.71 25.21 -10.59
C LEU A 320 15.23 24.53 -11.88
N LYS A 321 15.49 23.23 -12.04
CA LYS A 321 15.03 22.43 -13.18
C LYS A 321 13.51 22.37 -13.26
N ARG A 322 12.83 22.13 -12.13
CA ARG A 322 11.36 22.13 -12.07
C ARG A 322 10.78 23.47 -12.53
N HIS A 323 11.25 24.58 -11.98
CA HIS A 323 10.77 25.91 -12.37
C HIS A 323 11.03 26.19 -13.85
N ALA A 324 12.23 25.89 -14.34
CA ALA A 324 12.57 26.05 -15.75
C ALA A 324 11.68 25.22 -16.68
N ALA A 325 11.33 23.99 -16.28
CA ALA A 325 10.41 23.12 -17.02
C ALA A 325 8.97 23.64 -16.97
N GLU A 326 8.50 24.13 -15.82
CA GLU A 326 7.16 24.71 -15.65
C GLU A 326 6.99 26.00 -16.47
N GLU A 327 8.00 26.86 -16.54
CA GLU A 327 8.02 28.06 -17.40
C GLU A 327 8.01 27.73 -18.90
N ASN A 328 8.51 26.55 -19.28
CA ASN A 328 8.64 26.11 -20.68
C ASN A 328 7.85 24.83 -20.95
N LEU A 329 6.68 24.69 -20.30
CA LEU A 329 5.95 23.43 -20.20
C LEU A 329 5.67 22.76 -21.56
N ASP A 330 5.20 23.51 -22.54
CA ASP A 330 4.87 22.95 -23.87
C ASP A 330 6.10 22.32 -24.54
N THR A 331 7.24 23.00 -24.50
CA THR A 331 8.49 22.50 -25.07
C THR A 331 9.00 21.31 -24.27
N PHE A 332 8.95 21.39 -22.93
CA PHE A 332 9.35 20.31 -22.04
C PHE A 332 8.57 19.01 -22.30
N ILE A 333 7.25 19.09 -22.43
CA ILE A 333 6.38 17.94 -22.72
C ILE A 333 6.64 17.39 -24.12
N LYS A 334 6.76 18.25 -25.14
CA LYS A 334 7.07 17.82 -26.52
C LYS A 334 8.42 17.09 -26.63
N LEU A 335 9.43 17.52 -25.87
CA LEU A 335 10.73 16.84 -25.85
C LEU A 335 10.61 15.42 -25.27
N HIS A 336 9.85 15.25 -24.20
CA HIS A 336 9.60 13.92 -23.62
C HIS A 336 8.75 13.05 -24.55
N GLU A 337 7.69 13.59 -25.12
CA GLU A 337 6.86 12.90 -26.10
C GLU A 337 7.72 12.38 -27.27
N LYS A 338 8.59 13.24 -27.82
CA LYS A 338 9.55 12.86 -28.87
C LYS A 338 10.48 11.75 -28.39
N LEU A 339 11.09 11.89 -27.20
CA LEU A 339 11.98 10.88 -26.62
C LEU A 339 11.30 9.51 -26.55
N PHE A 340 10.08 9.44 -26.02
CA PHE A 340 9.37 8.17 -25.85
C PHE A 340 8.82 7.60 -27.15
N CYS A 341 8.37 8.42 -28.09
CA CYS A 341 8.02 7.97 -29.44
C CYS A 341 9.24 7.39 -30.17
N THR A 342 10.42 8.02 -30.03
CA THR A 342 11.68 7.49 -30.56
C THR A 342 12.08 6.18 -29.86
N LEU A 343 11.92 6.09 -28.54
CA LEU A 343 12.17 4.86 -27.78
C LEU A 343 11.32 3.69 -28.28
N VAL A 344 10.01 3.91 -28.49
CA VAL A 344 9.10 2.90 -29.05
C VAL A 344 9.55 2.50 -30.45
N SER A 345 9.90 3.47 -31.29
CA SER A 345 10.28 3.21 -32.69
C SER A 345 11.62 2.49 -32.83
N ALA A 346 12.55 2.71 -31.89
CA ALA A 346 13.84 2.03 -31.85
C ALA A 346 13.76 0.59 -31.30
N ALA A 347 12.67 0.25 -30.60
CA ALA A 347 12.51 -1.06 -30.01
C ALA A 347 12.26 -2.16 -31.07
N PRO A 348 12.71 -3.40 -30.82
CA PRO A 348 12.34 -4.54 -31.67
C PRO A 348 10.82 -4.73 -31.79
N SER A 349 10.33 -5.00 -33.01
CA SER A 349 8.89 -5.07 -33.31
C SER A 349 8.11 -6.07 -32.44
N TYR A 350 8.74 -7.17 -32.02
CA TYR A 350 8.11 -8.18 -31.16
C TYR A 350 7.85 -7.70 -29.72
N LEU A 351 8.42 -6.55 -29.32
CA LEU A 351 8.21 -5.92 -28.01
C LEU A 351 7.15 -4.80 -28.04
N ILE A 352 6.71 -4.39 -29.24
CA ILE A 352 5.85 -3.24 -29.44
C ILE A 352 4.39 -3.68 -29.53
N GLN A 353 3.51 -3.01 -28.80
CA GLN A 353 2.06 -3.18 -28.92
C GLN A 353 1.53 -2.42 -30.15
N THR A 354 0.47 -2.92 -30.79
CA THR A 354 -0.06 -2.39 -32.07
C THR A 354 -0.37 -0.89 -32.06
N ASP A 355 -0.62 -0.28 -30.88
CA ASP A 355 -0.94 1.15 -30.71
C ASP A 355 0.05 1.92 -29.83
N ALA A 356 1.30 1.44 -29.70
CA ALA A 356 2.26 1.98 -28.73
C ALA A 356 2.50 3.50 -28.85
N THR A 357 2.60 4.05 -30.06
CA THR A 357 2.78 5.49 -30.28
C THR A 357 1.56 6.27 -29.79
N THR A 358 0.35 5.82 -30.11
CA THR A 358 -0.90 6.45 -29.64
C THR A 358 -1.00 6.46 -28.12
N VAL A 359 -0.57 5.37 -27.46
CA VAL A 359 -0.51 5.28 -26.00
C VAL A 359 0.44 6.34 -25.42
N VAL A 360 1.62 6.54 -26.03
CA VAL A 360 2.58 7.57 -25.60
C VAL A 360 1.98 8.97 -25.76
N LEU A 361 1.35 9.28 -26.90
CA LEU A 361 0.74 10.58 -27.15
C LEU A 361 -0.38 10.88 -26.13
N ASN A 362 -1.28 9.92 -25.90
CA ASN A 362 -2.37 10.06 -24.93
C ASN A 362 -1.86 10.30 -23.50
N PHE A 363 -0.77 9.63 -23.12
CA PHE A 363 -0.15 9.83 -21.81
C PHE A 363 0.39 11.26 -21.65
N PHE A 364 1.11 11.80 -22.64
CA PHE A 364 1.65 13.16 -22.53
C PHE A 364 0.57 14.24 -22.64
N GLU A 365 -0.50 14.01 -23.40
CA GLU A 365 -1.72 14.83 -23.36
C GLU A 365 -2.39 14.83 -21.98
N PHE A 366 -2.41 13.68 -21.30
CA PHE A 366 -2.89 13.57 -19.93
C PHE A 366 -1.99 14.35 -18.96
N ILE A 367 -0.66 14.16 -19.01
CA ILE A 367 0.32 14.83 -18.14
C ILE A 367 0.24 16.35 -18.28
N LYS A 368 0.12 16.85 -19.51
CA LYS A 368 0.04 18.29 -19.81
C LYS A 368 -1.12 19.00 -19.10
N LYS A 369 -2.23 18.30 -18.84
CA LYS A 369 -3.44 18.85 -18.22
C LYS A 369 -3.39 18.87 -16.69
N GLN A 370 -2.31 18.39 -16.08
CA GLN A 370 -2.21 18.24 -14.63
C GLN A 370 -1.63 19.48 -13.97
N PHE A 371 -1.91 19.66 -12.68
CA PHE A 371 -1.47 20.83 -11.92
C PHE A 371 0.07 20.94 -11.82
N SER A 372 0.77 19.81 -11.72
CA SER A 372 2.23 19.76 -11.72
C SER A 372 2.75 18.65 -12.64
N PRO A 373 2.88 18.93 -13.95
CA PRO A 373 3.30 17.94 -14.95
C PRO A 373 4.69 17.35 -14.67
N TYR A 374 5.65 18.18 -14.21
CA TYR A 374 7.00 17.74 -13.88
C TYR A 374 7.04 16.69 -12.75
N GLU A 375 6.34 16.99 -11.65
CA GLU A 375 6.30 16.10 -10.48
C GLU A 375 5.52 14.82 -10.79
N LEU A 376 4.42 14.92 -11.53
CA LEU A 376 3.65 13.74 -11.93
C LEU A 376 4.44 12.84 -12.89
N LEU A 377 5.12 13.41 -13.89
CA LEU A 377 5.98 12.64 -14.78
C LEU A 377 7.08 11.90 -14.00
N SER A 378 7.77 12.62 -13.11
CA SER A 378 8.78 12.04 -12.22
C SER A 378 8.20 10.92 -11.33
N LYS A 379 6.99 11.10 -10.80
CA LYS A 379 6.28 10.11 -9.98
C LYS A 379 5.95 8.87 -10.81
N CYS A 380 5.38 9.05 -12.00
CA CYS A 380 5.04 7.96 -12.92
C CYS A 380 6.28 7.12 -13.26
N TRP A 381 7.43 7.74 -13.48
CA TRP A 381 8.67 7.03 -13.78
C TRP A 381 9.33 6.34 -12.60
N ARG A 382 9.29 6.95 -11.42
CA ARG A 382 9.68 6.24 -10.20
C ARG A 382 8.79 5.00 -9.98
N GLU A 383 7.50 5.14 -10.26
CA GLU A 383 6.54 4.06 -10.12
C GLU A 383 6.77 2.95 -11.14
N PHE A 384 6.98 3.30 -12.40
CA PHE A 384 7.35 2.36 -13.46
C PHE A 384 8.58 1.54 -13.07
N ASN A 385 9.64 2.21 -12.61
CA ASN A 385 10.85 1.53 -12.14
C ASN A 385 10.51 0.55 -11.01
N THR A 386 9.71 0.99 -10.03
CA THR A 386 9.32 0.20 -8.84
C THR A 386 8.47 -1.03 -9.19
N ARG A 387 7.62 -0.94 -10.21
CA ARG A 387 6.74 -2.05 -10.65
C ARG A 387 7.40 -3.04 -11.59
N TYR A 388 8.26 -2.56 -12.50
CA TYR A 388 8.66 -3.35 -13.67
C TYR A 388 10.16 -3.63 -13.76
N LEU A 389 11.01 -2.83 -13.11
CA LEU A 389 12.47 -3.03 -13.15
C LEU A 389 13.02 -3.58 -11.83
N TRP A 390 12.61 -3.01 -10.70
CA TRP A 390 13.07 -3.44 -9.38
C TRP A 390 12.68 -4.87 -9.00
N PRO A 391 11.41 -5.32 -9.18
CA PRO A 391 11.00 -6.64 -8.71
C PRO A 391 11.78 -7.78 -9.35
N PRO A 392 11.94 -7.88 -10.69
CA PRO A 392 12.66 -9.00 -11.28
C PRO A 392 14.12 -9.03 -10.86
N TYR A 393 14.78 -7.88 -10.81
CA TYR A 393 16.15 -7.78 -10.31
C TYR A 393 16.27 -8.24 -8.85
N ARG A 394 15.38 -7.75 -7.97
CA ARG A 394 15.39 -8.11 -6.54
C ARG A 394 15.10 -9.60 -6.35
N GLN A 395 14.19 -10.18 -7.11
CA GLN A 395 13.86 -11.59 -6.99
C GLN A 395 15.04 -12.47 -7.40
N LEU A 396 15.74 -12.15 -8.50
CA LEU A 396 16.95 -12.86 -8.89
C LEU A 396 18.05 -12.73 -7.82
N HIS A 397 18.33 -11.51 -7.38
CA HIS A 397 19.32 -11.23 -6.34
C HIS A 397 19.00 -11.96 -5.01
N GLN A 398 17.74 -11.95 -4.58
CA GLN A 398 17.32 -12.67 -3.38
C GLN A 398 17.38 -14.17 -3.54
N SER A 399 17.06 -14.70 -4.73
CA SER A 399 17.14 -16.14 -5.00
C SER A 399 18.58 -16.63 -4.97
N TRP A 400 19.51 -15.80 -5.44
CA TRP A 400 20.94 -16.03 -5.31
C TRP A 400 21.41 -15.96 -3.84
N ILE A 401 21.11 -14.89 -3.11
CA ILE A 401 21.55 -14.75 -1.70
C ILE A 401 20.98 -15.86 -0.80
N LYS A 402 19.70 -16.17 -0.95
CA LYS A 402 18.99 -17.14 -0.09
C LYS A 402 19.07 -18.57 -0.62
N GLN A 403 19.70 -18.78 -1.77
CA GLN A 403 19.82 -20.07 -2.45
C GLN A 403 18.48 -20.80 -2.62
N THR A 404 17.42 -20.06 -2.97
CA THR A 404 16.06 -20.63 -3.06
C THR A 404 15.81 -21.43 -4.33
N GLU A 405 16.61 -21.23 -5.37
CA GLU A 405 16.50 -21.91 -6.66
C GLU A 405 17.77 -22.73 -6.93
N PRO A 406 17.74 -24.07 -6.71
CA PRO A 406 18.92 -24.92 -6.81
C PRO A 406 19.61 -24.88 -8.17
N ASP A 407 18.82 -24.75 -9.25
CA ASP A 407 19.33 -24.72 -10.62
C ASP A 407 20.21 -23.49 -10.90
N LEU A 408 20.11 -22.41 -10.11
CA LEU A 408 21.03 -21.27 -10.20
C LEU A 408 22.48 -21.63 -9.84
N PHE A 409 22.68 -22.65 -8.99
CA PHE A 409 24.00 -23.10 -8.52
C PHE A 409 24.44 -24.38 -9.23
N SER A 410 23.82 -24.68 -10.37
CA SER A 410 24.19 -25.82 -11.18
C SER A 410 25.57 -25.61 -11.79
N SER A 411 26.41 -26.64 -11.79
CA SER A 411 27.67 -26.66 -12.56
C SER A 411 27.44 -26.58 -14.08
N ASP A 412 26.20 -26.79 -14.54
CA ASP A 412 25.81 -26.58 -15.93
C ASP A 412 25.39 -25.12 -16.15
N SER A 413 26.29 -24.34 -16.76
CA SER A 413 26.08 -22.93 -17.13
C SER A 413 24.75 -22.68 -17.88
N LYS A 414 24.28 -23.62 -18.71
CA LYS A 414 22.99 -23.47 -19.40
C LYS A 414 21.80 -23.61 -18.45
N LYS A 415 21.89 -24.49 -17.45
CA LYS A 415 20.86 -24.63 -16.42
C LYS A 415 20.79 -23.40 -15.54
N ALA A 416 21.94 -22.89 -15.09
CA ALA A 416 22.03 -21.66 -14.30
C ALA A 416 21.42 -20.46 -15.05
N LEU A 417 21.78 -20.27 -16.33
CA LEU A 417 21.20 -19.21 -17.17
C LEU A 417 19.68 -19.37 -17.35
N ASN A 418 19.19 -20.59 -17.58
CA ASN A 418 17.76 -20.85 -17.75
C ASN A 418 16.97 -20.60 -16.46
N ALA A 419 17.52 -20.98 -15.30
CA ALA A 419 16.95 -20.68 -14.01
C ALA A 419 16.88 -19.16 -13.75
N ALA A 420 17.96 -18.43 -14.04
CA ALA A 420 17.98 -16.98 -13.92
C ALA A 420 16.94 -16.31 -14.84
N LYS A 421 16.84 -16.75 -16.11
CA LYS A 421 15.80 -16.28 -17.05
C LYS A 421 14.40 -16.56 -16.53
N LYS A 422 14.16 -17.76 -15.99
CA LYS A 422 12.87 -18.16 -15.43
C LYS A 422 12.46 -17.21 -14.31
N ILE A 423 13.34 -16.94 -13.36
CA ILE A 423 13.08 -16.02 -12.24
C ILE A 423 12.72 -14.62 -12.73
N LEU A 424 13.49 -14.06 -13.67
CA LEU A 424 13.23 -12.73 -14.23
C LEU A 424 11.89 -12.64 -15.00
N ASN A 425 11.43 -13.76 -15.55
CA ASN A 425 10.19 -13.82 -16.33
C ASN A 425 8.95 -14.07 -15.47
N GLU A 426 9.08 -14.84 -14.39
CA GLU A 426 7.98 -15.26 -13.52
C GLU A 426 7.67 -14.25 -12.39
N THR A 427 8.44 -13.17 -12.27
CA THR A 427 8.19 -12.14 -11.25
C THR A 427 6.80 -11.53 -11.36
N THR A 428 5.97 -11.78 -10.36
CA THR A 428 4.69 -11.13 -10.14
C THR A 428 4.87 -9.71 -9.64
N GLN A 429 4.01 -8.81 -10.10
CA GLN A 429 3.96 -7.43 -9.60
C GLN A 429 3.53 -7.42 -8.13
N GLU A 430 4.13 -6.52 -7.34
CA GLU A 430 3.63 -6.20 -6.00
C GLU A 430 2.31 -5.41 -6.12
N ASP A 431 1.43 -5.48 -5.12
CA ASP A 431 0.25 -4.62 -5.04
C ASP A 431 0.72 -3.17 -4.87
N VAL A 432 0.57 -2.34 -5.91
CA VAL A 432 1.02 -0.92 -5.88
C VAL A 432 -0.13 0.07 -6.09
N GLU A 433 0.14 1.34 -5.79
CA GLU A 433 -0.79 2.47 -5.86
C GLU A 433 -1.57 2.49 -7.19
N SER A 434 -2.89 2.65 -7.21
CA SER A 434 -3.60 2.73 -8.49
C SER A 434 -3.27 4.05 -9.21
N PHE A 435 -2.88 4.00 -10.49
CA PHE A 435 -2.72 5.18 -11.32
C PHE A 435 -3.90 5.35 -12.31
N PRO A 436 -4.08 6.57 -12.86
CA PRO A 436 -5.06 6.81 -13.91
C PRO A 436 -4.88 5.88 -15.13
N PRO A 437 -5.95 5.58 -15.88
CA PRO A 437 -5.91 4.64 -17.00
C PRO A 437 -4.83 4.95 -18.05
N GLU A 438 -4.61 6.23 -18.35
CA GLU A 438 -3.60 6.68 -19.32
C GLU A 438 -2.18 6.33 -18.87
N ALA A 439 -1.90 6.48 -17.57
CA ALA A 439 -0.61 6.10 -16.99
C ALA A 439 -0.44 4.58 -16.93
N GLU A 440 -1.50 3.82 -16.62
CA GLU A 440 -1.45 2.34 -16.62
C GLU A 440 -1.24 1.76 -18.02
N GLN A 441 -1.88 2.33 -19.04
CA GLN A 441 -1.65 1.95 -20.44
C GLN A 441 -0.20 2.26 -20.86
N PHE A 442 0.29 3.44 -20.49
CA PHE A 442 1.68 3.81 -20.74
C PHE A 442 2.67 2.86 -20.05
N PHE A 443 2.44 2.51 -18.78
CA PHE A 443 3.25 1.53 -18.05
C PHE A 443 3.26 0.16 -18.72
N SER A 444 2.11 -0.32 -19.18
CA SER A 444 1.99 -1.58 -19.92
C SER A 444 2.80 -1.57 -21.23
N CYS A 445 2.71 -0.48 -22.00
CA CYS A 445 3.48 -0.28 -23.22
C CYS A 445 4.99 -0.28 -22.92
N MET A 446 5.40 0.52 -21.94
CA MET A 446 6.80 0.72 -21.56
C MET A 446 7.42 -0.52 -20.89
N ARG A 447 6.61 -1.40 -20.30
CA ARG A 447 7.07 -2.69 -19.79
C ARG A 447 7.66 -3.54 -20.93
N GLY A 448 6.97 -3.61 -22.07
CA GLY A 448 7.47 -4.34 -23.24
C GLY A 448 8.76 -3.72 -23.77
N VAL A 449 8.77 -2.40 -23.91
CA VAL A 449 9.85 -1.63 -24.54
C VAL A 449 11.11 -1.53 -23.67
N ILE A 450 10.98 -1.32 -22.35
CA ILE A 450 12.13 -1.09 -21.46
C ILE A 450 12.41 -2.31 -20.57
N SER A 451 11.39 -2.80 -19.85
CA SER A 451 11.61 -3.80 -18.79
C SER A 451 12.09 -5.13 -19.34
N ILE A 452 11.55 -5.61 -20.46
CA ILE A 452 11.97 -6.88 -21.05
C ILE A 452 13.43 -6.83 -21.52
N PRO A 453 13.88 -5.85 -22.33
CA PRO A 453 15.29 -5.72 -22.72
C PRO A 453 16.26 -5.58 -21.54
N CYS A 454 15.87 -4.86 -20.48
CA CYS A 454 16.70 -4.69 -19.29
C CYS A 454 17.04 -6.02 -18.60
N ARG A 455 16.23 -7.08 -18.78
CA ARG A 455 16.52 -8.40 -18.21
C ARG A 455 17.82 -9.01 -18.73
N ASN A 456 18.13 -8.81 -20.01
CA ASN A 456 19.40 -9.28 -20.58
C ASN A 456 20.59 -8.51 -20.02
N ILE A 457 20.43 -7.21 -19.74
CA ILE A 457 21.43 -6.39 -19.06
C ILE A 457 21.65 -6.93 -17.63
N PHE A 458 20.58 -7.25 -16.89
CA PHE A 458 20.72 -7.86 -15.56
C PHE A 458 21.46 -9.19 -15.62
N LEU A 459 21.07 -10.08 -16.54
CA LEU A 459 21.75 -11.37 -16.72
C LEU A 459 23.23 -11.20 -17.07
N GLN A 460 23.58 -10.21 -17.89
CA GLN A 460 24.99 -9.90 -18.17
C GLN A 460 25.74 -9.57 -16.88
N TYR A 461 25.17 -8.76 -15.98
CA TYR A 461 25.84 -8.38 -14.73
C TYR A 461 25.86 -9.49 -13.68
N PHE A 462 24.84 -10.35 -13.65
CA PHE A 462 24.79 -11.51 -12.77
C PHE A 462 25.64 -12.70 -13.25
N SER A 463 26.11 -12.67 -14.50
CA SER A 463 26.85 -13.78 -15.11
C SER A 463 28.07 -14.20 -14.30
N GLU A 464 28.82 -13.24 -13.74
CA GLU A 464 29.99 -13.52 -12.90
C GLU A 464 29.62 -14.04 -11.52
N GLN A 465 28.50 -13.60 -10.97
CA GLN A 465 28.06 -13.98 -9.62
C GLN A 465 27.42 -15.37 -9.57
N ILE A 466 26.83 -15.78 -10.70
CA ILE A 466 26.08 -17.04 -10.85
C ILE A 466 26.83 -18.01 -11.77
N GLU A 467 27.99 -17.63 -12.31
CA GLU A 467 28.90 -18.47 -13.09
C GLU A 467 28.26 -19.06 -14.38
N PHE A 468 27.59 -18.21 -15.16
CA PHE A 468 27.06 -18.60 -16.49
C PHE A 468 27.60 -17.70 -17.60
N SER A 469 27.51 -18.16 -18.86
CA SER A 469 27.97 -17.36 -20.01
C SER A 469 27.05 -16.14 -20.22
N PRO A 470 27.60 -14.90 -20.19
CA PRO A 470 26.78 -13.69 -20.30
C PRO A 470 26.02 -13.65 -21.63
N PRO A 471 24.74 -13.24 -21.63
CA PRO A 471 24.01 -13.04 -22.89
C PRO A 471 24.64 -11.89 -23.69
N LYS A 472 24.70 -12.06 -25.01
CA LYS A 472 25.06 -10.98 -25.93
C LYS A 472 23.91 -9.99 -26.02
N LEU A 473 24.20 -8.72 -25.71
CA LEU A 473 23.23 -7.65 -25.84
C LEU A 473 23.00 -7.29 -27.31
N ASN A 474 21.74 -7.12 -27.70
CA ASN A 474 21.41 -6.57 -29.01
C ASN A 474 21.63 -5.04 -29.06
N ASN A 475 21.51 -4.45 -30.25
CA ASN A 475 21.78 -3.02 -30.42
C ASN A 475 20.89 -2.12 -29.54
N PHE A 476 19.62 -2.49 -29.34
CA PHE A 476 18.69 -1.72 -28.53
C PHE A 476 19.02 -1.82 -27.03
N GLU A 477 19.38 -3.02 -26.55
CA GLU A 477 19.84 -3.24 -25.18
C GLU A 477 21.14 -2.47 -24.87
N LYS A 478 22.08 -2.44 -25.82
CA LYS A 478 23.30 -1.62 -25.73
C LYS A 478 22.98 -0.12 -25.67
N THR A 479 21.95 0.33 -26.39
CA THR A 479 21.47 1.72 -26.32
C THR A 479 20.86 2.03 -24.95
N LEU A 480 20.06 1.13 -24.37
CA LEU A 480 19.53 1.31 -23.01
C LEU A 480 20.66 1.33 -21.95
N GLN A 481 21.65 0.46 -22.09
CA GLN A 481 22.85 0.47 -21.24
C GLN A 481 23.63 1.79 -21.39
N SER A 482 23.77 2.29 -22.63
CA SER A 482 24.40 3.59 -22.90
C SER A 482 23.64 4.74 -22.24
N LEU A 483 22.30 4.76 -22.36
CA LEU A 483 21.46 5.78 -21.72
C LEU A 483 21.66 5.81 -20.21
N SER A 484 21.63 4.66 -19.53
CA SER A 484 21.83 4.60 -18.08
C SER A 484 23.21 5.12 -17.65
N LEU A 485 24.26 4.79 -18.41
CA LEU A 485 25.63 5.30 -18.15
C LEU A 485 25.75 6.80 -18.38
N THR A 486 25.18 7.31 -19.48
CA THR A 486 25.14 8.75 -19.78
C THR A 486 24.37 9.52 -18.71
N GLN A 487 23.22 9.00 -18.25
CA GLN A 487 22.44 9.60 -17.16
C GLN A 487 23.24 9.68 -15.86
N LEU A 488 23.98 8.62 -15.52
CA LEU A 488 24.87 8.64 -14.36
C LEU A 488 25.98 9.69 -14.50
N GLN A 489 26.66 9.75 -15.65
CA GLN A 489 27.72 10.72 -15.90
C GLN A 489 27.23 12.16 -15.86
N ASN A 490 26.08 12.43 -16.49
CA ASN A 490 25.45 13.74 -16.48
C ASN A 490 25.08 14.14 -15.05
N HIS A 491 24.49 13.23 -14.28
CA HIS A 491 24.16 13.48 -12.88
C HIS A 491 25.38 13.81 -12.02
N ILE A 492 26.47 13.05 -12.17
CA ILE A 492 27.72 13.30 -11.45
C ILE A 492 28.26 14.69 -11.80
N SER A 493 28.34 14.99 -13.11
CA SER A 493 28.85 16.27 -13.60
C SER A 493 27.99 17.45 -13.15
N GLU A 494 26.68 17.29 -13.14
CA GLU A 494 25.74 18.33 -12.69
C GLU A 494 25.87 18.62 -11.19
N ILE A 495 26.02 17.58 -10.35
CA ILE A 495 26.17 17.73 -8.90
C ILE A 495 27.50 18.40 -8.54
N GLU A 496 28.57 18.13 -9.32
CA GLU A 496 29.90 18.71 -9.12
C GLU A 496 30.01 20.14 -9.66
N SER A 497 29.09 20.55 -10.54
CA SER A 497 29.10 21.87 -11.18
C SER A 497 28.34 22.95 -10.39
N ASP A 498 28.62 24.21 -10.71
CA ASP A 498 27.81 25.33 -10.23
C ASP A 498 26.38 25.29 -10.81
N LEU A 499 25.46 25.98 -10.14
CA LEU A 499 24.08 26.08 -10.62
C LEU A 499 24.04 26.70 -12.02
N PRO A 500 23.35 26.08 -12.99
CA PRO A 500 23.38 26.56 -14.37
C PRO A 500 22.62 27.89 -14.51
N CYS A 501 23.19 28.83 -15.26
CA CYS A 501 22.52 30.09 -15.61
C CYS A 501 21.32 29.88 -16.55
N HIS A 502 21.35 28.82 -17.37
CA HIS A 502 20.30 28.45 -18.32
C HIS A 502 19.82 27.01 -18.07
N PRO A 503 19.06 26.77 -17.00
CA PRO A 503 18.62 25.43 -16.62
C PRO A 503 17.77 24.75 -17.70
N PHE A 504 16.91 25.50 -18.39
CA PHE A 504 16.06 24.91 -19.43
C PHE A 504 16.86 24.44 -20.66
N GLU A 505 17.89 25.19 -21.09
CA GLU A 505 18.74 24.75 -22.19
C GLU A 505 19.52 23.48 -21.82
N LYS A 506 19.94 23.33 -20.55
CA LYS A 506 20.53 22.07 -20.07
C LYS A 506 19.55 20.90 -20.12
N ILE A 507 18.30 21.09 -19.71
CA ILE A 507 17.23 20.09 -19.83
C ILE A 507 17.05 19.69 -21.31
N LYS A 508 16.95 20.69 -22.20
CA LYS A 508 16.75 20.48 -23.63
C LYS A 508 17.93 19.76 -24.29
N CYS A 509 19.17 20.14 -24.00
CA CYS A 509 20.35 19.43 -24.47
C CYS A 509 20.32 17.97 -24.00
N SER A 510 20.11 17.72 -22.71
CA SER A 510 20.07 16.36 -22.17
C SER A 510 19.00 15.49 -22.83
N LEU A 511 17.76 15.97 -22.97
CA LEU A 511 16.68 15.19 -23.60
C LEU A 511 16.91 14.98 -25.10
N THR A 512 17.52 15.96 -25.78
CA THR A 512 17.86 15.86 -27.20
C THR A 512 18.99 14.86 -27.43
N GLU A 513 20.05 14.91 -26.63
CA GLU A 513 21.16 13.94 -26.67
C GLU A 513 20.67 12.50 -26.45
N GLU A 514 19.78 12.28 -25.49
CA GLU A 514 19.17 10.96 -25.26
C GLU A 514 18.30 10.51 -26.45
N THR A 515 17.52 11.42 -27.01
CA THR A 515 16.72 11.15 -28.22
C THR A 515 17.61 10.81 -29.41
N GLU A 516 18.74 11.50 -29.57
CA GLU A 516 19.71 11.23 -30.62
C GLU A 516 20.40 9.88 -30.42
N LEU A 517 20.77 9.53 -29.18
CA LEU A 517 21.36 8.22 -28.87
C LEU A 517 20.42 7.06 -29.24
N LEU A 518 19.10 7.25 -29.10
CA LEU A 518 18.10 6.27 -29.55
C LEU A 518 18.01 6.16 -31.07
N ASN A 519 18.25 7.24 -31.81
CA ASN A 519 18.23 7.24 -33.28
C ASN A 519 19.52 6.68 -33.90
N ARG A 520 20.67 6.85 -33.23
CA ARG A 520 21.99 6.42 -33.73
C ARG A 520 22.26 4.97 -33.36
N GLN A 521 21.72 4.02 -34.13
CA GLN A 521 22.06 2.62 -33.97
C GLN A 521 23.56 2.40 -34.25
N GLY A 522 24.28 1.80 -33.29
CA GLY A 522 25.70 1.46 -33.43
C GLY A 522 26.70 2.50 -32.93
N GLN A 523 26.25 3.65 -32.42
CA GLN A 523 27.12 4.60 -31.70
C GLN A 523 26.76 4.56 -30.22
N TYR A 524 27.56 3.83 -29.45
CA TYR A 524 27.29 3.61 -28.02
C TYR A 524 28.14 4.51 -27.15
N HIS A 525 27.73 4.62 -25.89
CA HIS A 525 28.61 5.17 -24.87
C HIS A 525 29.93 4.35 -24.84
N PRO A 526 31.13 4.97 -24.77
CA PRO A 526 32.41 4.24 -24.89
C PRO A 526 32.57 3.08 -23.90
N LEU A 527 31.95 3.18 -22.71
CA LEU A 527 31.95 2.10 -21.72
C LEU A 527 31.17 0.86 -22.15
N VAL A 528 30.18 0.96 -23.04
CA VAL A 528 29.40 -0.19 -23.51
C VAL A 528 30.26 -1.10 -24.37
N GLU A 529 31.09 -0.54 -25.25
CA GLU A 529 32.04 -1.32 -26.04
C GLU A 529 33.10 -1.99 -25.14
N LYS A 530 33.56 -1.30 -24.09
CA LYS A 530 34.48 -1.89 -23.11
C LYS A 530 33.83 -3.01 -22.31
N LEU A 531 32.57 -2.84 -21.90
CA LEU A 531 31.79 -3.89 -21.22
C LEU A 531 31.54 -5.09 -22.14
N GLU A 532 31.23 -4.88 -23.42
CA GLU A 532 31.09 -5.96 -24.39
C GLU A 532 32.39 -6.77 -24.53
N ASN A 533 33.53 -6.09 -24.66
CA ASN A 533 34.83 -6.75 -24.70
C ASN A 533 35.12 -7.52 -23.41
N TYR A 534 34.83 -6.91 -22.26
CA TYR A 534 35.01 -7.52 -20.95
C TYR A 534 34.25 -8.86 -20.80
N TYR A 535 32.98 -8.90 -21.22
CA TYR A 535 32.14 -10.10 -21.14
C TYR A 535 32.36 -11.11 -22.28
N THR A 536 33.18 -10.80 -23.28
CA THR A 536 33.45 -11.70 -24.42
C THR A 536 34.80 -12.42 -24.33
N ILE A 537 35.72 -11.95 -23.48
CA ILE A 537 36.98 -12.64 -23.22
C ILE A 537 36.67 -13.90 -22.39
N PRO A 538 36.87 -15.12 -22.94
CA PRO A 538 36.69 -16.34 -22.17
C PRO A 538 37.73 -16.40 -21.05
N GLU A 539 37.30 -16.84 -19.86
CA GLU A 539 38.19 -17.25 -18.76
C GLU A 539 39.05 -18.46 -19.14
#